data_AF-A0A840TNC4-F1
#
_entry.id   AF-A0A840TNC4-F1
#
_cell.length_a   1.000
_cell.length_b   1.000
_cell.length_c   1.000
_cell.angle_alpha   90.00
_cell.angle_beta   90.00
_cell.angle_gamma   90.00
#
_symmetry.space_group_name_H-M   'P 1'
#
loop_
_entity.id
_entity.type
_entity.pdbx_description
1 polymer ?
#
loop_
_entity_poly.entity_id
_entity_poly.type
_entity_poly.pdbx_seq_one_letter_code
_entity_poly.pdbx_strand_id
1 'polypeptide(L)'
;MIQEIEAWLAEPVYWTGVELYQAHGSNAVLKRLFAGSSDGYNKRKLTEELARILDEAREREAAKPVVEETDEIRTLKARGAALMDERSALKERARTLISQGTTQGDELKEMAHRLAYGLRQELDDVYGRVKFWETHGYLPETSEAAVQSVADLVKRRNTLRTYLTPSRGGTPEKIRLWQAELFEKEALIKKLTENDTSETR
;
A
#
# COMPACT_ATOMS: atom_id res chain seq x y z
N MET A 1 -14.99 2.62 -2.05
CA MET A 1 -15.51 2.37 -0.68
C MET A 1 -16.58 3.38 -0.27
N ILE A 2 -16.25 4.64 0.09
CA ILE A 2 -17.25 5.64 0.56
C ILE A 2 -18.40 5.79 -0.44
N GLN A 3 -18.09 6.06 -1.71
CA GLN A 3 -19.09 6.20 -2.79
C GLN A 3 -19.93 4.94 -3.01
N GLU A 4 -19.36 3.75 -2.84
CA GLU A 4 -20.07 2.48 -3.05
C GLU A 4 -21.09 2.23 -1.94
N ILE A 5 -20.72 2.52 -0.69
CA ILE A 5 -21.62 2.40 0.47
C ILE A 5 -22.71 3.49 0.41
N GLU A 6 -22.37 4.72 0.00
CA GLU A 6 -23.34 5.81 -0.19
C GLU A 6 -24.38 5.47 -1.26
N ALA A 7 -23.93 4.97 -2.43
CA ALA A 7 -24.83 4.54 -3.49
C ALA A 7 -25.76 3.41 -3.03
N TRP A 8 -25.22 2.46 -2.27
CA TRP A 8 -26.02 1.37 -1.71
C TRP A 8 -27.03 1.84 -0.66
N LEU A 9 -26.67 2.80 0.20
CA LEU A 9 -27.60 3.36 1.20
C LEU A 9 -28.76 4.11 0.55
N ALA A 10 -28.56 4.67 -0.65
CA ALA A 10 -29.63 5.31 -1.42
C ALA A 10 -30.60 4.27 -2.02
N GLU A 11 -30.10 3.12 -2.47
CA GLU A 11 -30.90 2.04 -3.05
C GLU A 11 -30.48 0.66 -2.48
N PRO A 12 -30.99 0.29 -1.30
CA PRO A 12 -30.48 -0.86 -0.55
C PRO A 12 -30.94 -2.21 -1.14
N VAL A 13 -30.06 -2.84 -1.91
CA VAL A 13 -30.20 -4.23 -2.36
C VAL A 13 -29.46 -5.15 -1.38
N TYR A 14 -30.19 -6.02 -0.67
CA TYR A 14 -29.64 -6.79 0.46
C TYR A 14 -28.32 -7.51 0.14
N TRP A 15 -28.29 -8.34 -0.90
CA TRP A 15 -27.11 -9.15 -1.23
C TRP A 15 -25.89 -8.31 -1.65
N THR A 16 -26.11 -7.20 -2.36
CA THR A 16 -25.05 -6.22 -2.64
C THR A 16 -24.50 -5.62 -1.35
N GLY A 17 -25.36 -5.35 -0.37
CA GLY A 17 -24.94 -4.88 0.96
C GLY A 17 -24.15 -5.92 1.73
N VAL A 18 -24.53 -7.21 1.62
CA VAL A 18 -23.76 -8.31 2.20
C VAL A 18 -22.35 -8.34 1.62
N GLU A 19 -22.19 -8.22 0.30
CA GLU A 19 -20.87 -8.18 -0.36
C GLU A 19 -20.04 -6.99 0.12
N LEU A 20 -20.63 -5.80 0.18
CA LEU A 20 -19.97 -4.60 0.72
C LEU A 20 -19.52 -4.81 2.17
N TYR A 21 -20.36 -5.41 3.01
CA TYR A 21 -20.00 -5.70 4.39
C TYR A 21 -18.97 -6.83 4.52
N GLN A 22 -18.94 -7.82 3.61
CA GLN A 22 -17.87 -8.82 3.57
C GLN A 22 -16.53 -8.18 3.26
N ALA A 23 -16.51 -7.21 2.34
CA ALA A 23 -15.30 -6.48 1.96
C ALA A 23 -14.80 -5.53 3.06
N HIS A 24 -15.70 -4.79 3.71
CA HIS A 24 -15.32 -3.66 4.58
C HIS A 24 -15.62 -3.87 6.07
N GLY A 25 -16.50 -4.81 6.43
CA GLY A 25 -16.85 -5.09 7.81
C GLY A 25 -15.75 -5.82 8.57
N SER A 26 -15.69 -5.60 9.89
CA SER A 26 -14.71 -6.19 10.79
C SER A 26 -15.24 -7.39 11.59
N ASN A 27 -16.56 -7.47 11.82
CA ASN A 27 -17.15 -8.50 12.69
C ASN A 27 -17.49 -9.78 11.92
N ALA A 28 -16.73 -10.86 12.19
CA ALA A 28 -16.89 -12.16 11.54
C ALA A 28 -18.24 -12.86 11.84
N VAL A 29 -18.84 -12.61 13.01
CA VAL A 29 -20.16 -13.17 13.36
C VAL A 29 -21.23 -12.52 12.50
N LEU A 30 -21.19 -11.20 12.37
CA LEU A 30 -22.13 -10.46 11.52
C LEU A 30 -21.97 -10.82 10.04
N LYS A 31 -20.74 -11.05 9.57
CA LYS A 31 -20.49 -11.56 8.21
C LYS A 31 -21.21 -12.88 7.94
N ARG A 32 -21.17 -13.83 8.89
CA ARG A 32 -21.90 -15.11 8.77
C ARG A 32 -23.41 -14.93 8.89
N LEU A 33 -23.85 -14.08 9.82
CA LEU A 33 -25.27 -13.77 10.03
C LEU A 33 -25.91 -13.23 8.73
N PHE A 34 -25.28 -12.23 8.12
CA PHE A 34 -25.80 -11.59 6.90
C PHE A 34 -25.71 -12.49 5.66
N ALA A 35 -24.81 -13.46 5.64
CA ALA A 35 -24.78 -14.45 4.56
C ALA A 35 -25.93 -15.47 4.64
N GLY A 36 -26.58 -15.61 5.80
CA GLY A 36 -27.55 -16.68 6.07
C GLY A 36 -29.01 -16.38 5.69
N SER A 37 -29.50 -15.16 5.95
CA SER A 37 -30.91 -14.80 5.69
C SER A 37 -31.13 -13.31 5.46
N SER A 38 -32.07 -12.96 4.59
CA SER A 38 -32.46 -11.58 4.28
C SER A 38 -33.67 -11.08 5.09
N ASP A 39 -33.82 -11.54 6.32
CA ASP A 39 -34.93 -11.12 7.19
C ASP A 39 -34.86 -9.63 7.57
N GLY A 40 -35.98 -9.09 8.07
CA GLY A 40 -36.09 -7.67 8.40
C GLY A 40 -35.09 -7.20 9.46
N TYR A 41 -34.72 -8.08 10.41
CA TYR A 41 -33.72 -7.77 11.42
C TYR A 41 -32.34 -7.63 10.78
N ASN A 42 -31.95 -8.60 9.94
CA ASN A 42 -30.67 -8.59 9.24
C ASN A 42 -30.55 -7.42 8.27
N LYS A 43 -31.62 -7.06 7.55
CA LYS A 43 -31.64 -5.87 6.68
C LYS A 43 -31.36 -4.58 7.45
N ARG A 44 -32.05 -4.38 8.57
CA ARG A 44 -31.84 -3.21 9.43
C ARG A 44 -30.42 -3.19 10.00
N LYS A 45 -29.97 -4.31 10.55
CA LYS A 45 -28.64 -4.41 11.15
C LYS A 45 -27.51 -4.23 10.14
N LEU A 46 -27.66 -4.77 8.93
CA LEU A 46 -26.71 -4.54 7.83
C LEU A 46 -26.61 -3.05 7.46
N THR A 47 -27.76 -2.36 7.39
CA THR A 47 -27.82 -0.93 7.09
C THR A 47 -27.13 -0.10 8.17
N GLU A 48 -27.41 -0.38 9.45
CA GLU A 48 -26.75 0.28 10.60
C GLU A 48 -25.23 0.11 10.56
N GLU A 49 -24.76 -1.12 10.30
CA GLU A 49 -23.32 -1.39 10.27
C GLU A 49 -22.61 -0.73 9.07
N LEU A 50 -23.23 -0.72 7.89
CA LEU A 50 -22.68 -0.04 6.72
C LEU A 50 -22.69 1.49 6.89
N ALA A 51 -23.73 2.06 7.49
CA ALA A 51 -23.76 3.48 7.85
C ALA A 51 -22.64 3.83 8.84
N ARG A 52 -22.42 3.00 9.88
CA ARG A 52 -21.32 3.18 10.82
C ARG A 52 -19.95 3.14 10.14
N ILE A 53 -19.73 2.18 9.23
CA ILE A 53 -18.48 2.11 8.45
C ILE A 53 -18.27 3.37 7.60
N LEU A 54 -19.35 3.89 7.01
CA LEU A 54 -19.30 5.13 6.23
C LEU A 54 -18.92 6.33 7.10
N ASP A 55 -19.52 6.47 8.28
CA ASP A 55 -19.22 7.57 9.21
C ASP A 55 -17.77 7.48 9.72
N GLU A 56 -17.32 6.31 10.15
CA GLU A 56 -15.91 6.09 10.55
C GLU A 56 -14.93 6.43 9.41
N ALA A 57 -15.30 6.14 8.15
CA ALA A 57 -14.48 6.47 6.99
C ALA A 57 -14.45 7.98 6.71
N ARG A 58 -15.59 8.67 6.83
CA ARG A 58 -15.69 10.12 6.66
C ARG A 58 -14.94 10.87 7.75
N GLU A 59 -15.06 10.44 9.01
CA GLU A 59 -14.30 11.02 10.12
C GLU A 59 -12.80 10.86 9.89
N ARG A 60 -12.35 9.67 9.45
CA ARG A 60 -10.95 9.45 9.09
C ARG A 60 -10.48 10.34 7.95
N GLU A 61 -11.33 10.57 6.94
CA GLU A 61 -11.00 11.44 5.81
C GLU A 61 -10.97 12.92 6.21
N ALA A 62 -11.91 13.37 7.04
CA ALA A 62 -11.96 14.73 7.58
C ALA A 62 -10.82 15.01 8.57
N ALA A 63 -10.36 13.98 9.30
CA ALA A 63 -9.22 14.08 10.22
C ALA A 63 -7.87 14.08 9.50
N LYS A 64 -7.81 13.82 8.19
CA LYS A 64 -6.56 14.02 7.44
C LYS A 64 -6.23 15.50 7.46
N PRO A 65 -5.05 15.91 7.95
CA PRO A 65 -4.66 17.30 7.90
C PRO A 65 -4.72 17.79 6.45
N VAL A 66 -5.31 18.96 6.22
CA VAL A 66 -5.14 19.68 4.95
C VAL A 66 -3.74 20.23 4.97
N VAL A 67 -2.79 19.44 4.48
CA VAL A 67 -1.38 19.82 4.50
C VAL A 67 -1.14 20.67 3.26
N GLU A 68 -0.82 21.94 3.46
CA GLU A 68 -0.42 22.82 2.37
C GLU A 68 0.82 22.24 1.67
N GLU A 69 0.73 22.09 0.35
CA GLU A 69 1.80 21.53 -0.45
C GLU A 69 3.04 22.42 -0.38
N THR A 70 4.08 21.92 0.28
CA THR A 70 5.36 22.62 0.39
C THR A 70 6.11 22.60 -0.95
N ASP A 71 6.98 23.58 -1.16
CA ASP A 71 7.83 23.63 -2.36
C ASP A 71 8.72 22.39 -2.49
N GLU A 72 9.12 21.76 -1.37
CA GLU A 72 9.88 20.51 -1.37
C GLU A 72 9.06 19.35 -1.94
N ILE A 73 7.78 19.23 -1.57
CA ILE A 73 6.88 18.20 -2.12
C ILE A 73 6.62 18.45 -3.60
N ARG A 74 6.41 19.70 -4.01
CA ARG A 74 6.25 20.04 -5.43
C ARG A 74 7.50 19.63 -6.23
N THR A 75 8.68 19.87 -5.67
CA THR A 75 9.96 19.46 -6.28
C THR A 75 10.08 17.94 -6.36
N LEU A 76 9.70 17.20 -5.31
CA LEU A 76 9.69 15.74 -5.32
C LEU A 76 8.73 15.18 -6.39
N LYS A 77 7.51 15.72 -6.50
CA LYS A 77 6.54 15.31 -7.53
C LYS A 77 7.06 15.60 -8.94
N ALA A 78 7.65 16.77 -9.16
CA ALA A 78 8.27 17.12 -10.44
C ALA A 78 9.43 16.17 -10.78
N ARG A 79 10.27 15.83 -9.81
CA ARG A 79 11.34 14.83 -9.98
C ARG A 79 10.77 13.45 -10.33
N GLY A 80 9.71 13.02 -9.64
CA GLY A 80 9.03 11.75 -9.93
C GLY A 80 8.49 11.69 -11.36
N ALA A 81 7.89 12.77 -11.85
CA ALA A 81 7.43 12.89 -13.23
C ALA A 81 8.60 12.76 -14.24
N ALA A 82 9.70 13.50 -14.01
CA ALA A 82 10.88 13.43 -14.86
C ALA A 82 11.49 12.01 -14.93
N LEU A 83 11.54 11.29 -13.80
CA LEU A 83 12.02 9.90 -13.75
C LEU A 83 11.08 8.94 -14.52
N MET A 84 9.77 9.20 -14.53
CA MET A 84 8.81 8.42 -15.32
C MET A 84 8.96 8.68 -16.83
N ASP A 85 9.25 9.92 -17.21
CA ASP A 85 9.56 10.27 -18.60
C ASP A 85 10.86 9.60 -19.06
N GLU A 86 11.92 9.64 -18.25
CA GLU A 86 13.18 8.93 -18.52
C GLU A 86 12.92 7.42 -18.71
N ARG A 87 12.15 6.81 -17.80
CA ARG A 87 11.78 5.40 -17.88
C ARG A 87 11.06 5.07 -19.18
N SER A 88 10.16 5.95 -19.62
CA SER A 88 9.39 5.78 -20.86
C SER A 88 10.31 5.88 -22.08
N ALA A 89 11.21 6.87 -22.11
CA ALA A 89 12.20 7.05 -23.17
C ALA A 89 13.16 5.85 -23.30
N LEU A 90 13.67 5.32 -22.18
CA LEU A 90 14.54 4.13 -22.19
C LEU A 90 13.82 2.89 -22.72
N LYS A 91 12.56 2.68 -22.32
CA LYS A 91 11.74 1.56 -22.85
C LYS A 91 11.47 1.70 -24.33
N GLU A 92 11.22 2.91 -24.82
CA GLU A 92 11.05 3.18 -26.24
C GLU A 92 12.34 2.85 -27.01
N ARG A 93 13.48 3.36 -26.56
CA ARG A 93 14.78 3.10 -27.17
C ARG A 93 15.10 1.60 -27.21
N ALA A 94 14.88 0.89 -26.10
CA ALA A 94 15.07 -0.56 -26.04
C ALA A 94 14.14 -1.29 -27.02
N ARG A 95 12.86 -0.90 -27.13
CA ARG A 95 11.92 -1.47 -28.11
C ARG A 95 12.38 -1.25 -29.54
N THR A 96 12.87 -0.05 -29.88
CA THR A 96 13.42 0.26 -31.20
C THR A 96 14.61 -0.64 -31.53
N LEU A 97 15.58 -0.80 -30.64
CA LEU A 97 16.73 -1.67 -30.86
C LEU A 97 16.33 -3.13 -31.05
N ILE A 98 15.39 -3.63 -30.25
CA ILE A 98 14.86 -4.99 -30.38
C ILE A 98 14.16 -5.16 -31.73
N SER A 99 13.39 -4.16 -32.19
CA SER A 99 12.71 -4.21 -33.49
C SER A 99 13.68 -4.21 -34.68
N GLN A 100 14.89 -3.68 -34.49
CA GLN A 100 15.98 -3.69 -35.48
C GLN A 100 16.75 -5.03 -35.49
N GLY A 101 16.36 -6.00 -34.66
CA GLY A 101 16.99 -7.31 -34.57
C GLY A 101 18.10 -7.41 -33.52
N THR A 102 18.37 -6.35 -32.76
CA THR A 102 19.33 -6.39 -31.66
C THR A 102 18.74 -7.15 -30.48
N THR A 103 19.21 -8.37 -30.24
CA THR A 103 18.76 -9.22 -29.12
C THR A 103 19.66 -9.11 -27.89
N GLN A 104 20.92 -8.74 -28.08
CA GLN A 104 21.95 -8.60 -27.05
C GLN A 104 22.89 -7.45 -27.40
N GLY A 105 23.49 -6.84 -26.38
CA GLY A 105 24.45 -5.75 -26.53
C GLY A 105 24.62 -4.97 -25.23
N ASP A 106 25.76 -4.31 -25.07
CA ASP A 106 26.07 -3.54 -23.87
C ASP A 106 25.05 -2.43 -23.64
N GLU A 107 24.58 -1.76 -24.70
CA GLU A 107 23.56 -0.72 -24.61
C GLU A 107 22.24 -1.23 -24.01
N LEU A 108 21.72 -2.37 -24.49
CA LEU A 108 20.50 -2.98 -23.95
C LEU A 108 20.69 -3.42 -22.49
N LYS A 109 21.88 -3.91 -22.14
CA LYS A 109 22.23 -4.32 -20.78
C LYS A 109 22.28 -3.12 -19.83
N GLU A 110 22.88 -2.02 -20.25
CA GLU A 110 22.92 -0.76 -19.50
C GLU A 110 21.51 -0.20 -19.29
N MET A 111 20.69 -0.17 -20.34
CA MET A 111 19.29 0.26 -20.23
C MET A 111 18.49 -0.64 -19.28
N ALA A 112 18.64 -1.96 -19.39
CA ALA A 112 17.98 -2.90 -18.48
C ALA A 112 18.42 -2.68 -17.03
N HIS A 113 19.72 -2.46 -16.79
CA HIS A 113 20.25 -2.18 -15.46
C HIS A 113 19.71 -0.86 -14.89
N ARG A 114 19.71 0.22 -15.69
CA ARG A 114 19.13 1.52 -15.32
C ARG A 114 17.65 1.41 -14.99
N LEU A 115 16.88 0.68 -15.80
CA LEU A 115 15.44 0.46 -15.58
C LEU A 115 15.15 -0.38 -14.33
N ALA A 116 15.92 -1.45 -14.11
CA ALA A 116 15.65 -2.43 -13.06
C ALA A 116 16.09 -1.96 -11.67
N TYR A 117 17.25 -1.29 -11.60
CA TYR A 117 17.88 -0.96 -10.32
C TYR A 117 17.90 0.55 -10.07
N GLY A 118 18.37 1.35 -11.03
CA GLY A 118 18.50 2.80 -10.84
C GLY A 118 17.15 3.51 -10.70
N LEU A 119 16.38 3.54 -11.79
CA LEU A 119 15.10 4.25 -11.85
C LEU A 119 14.08 3.71 -10.85
N ARG A 120 14.05 2.40 -10.65
CA ARG A 120 13.13 1.78 -9.70
C ARG A 120 13.38 2.30 -8.28
N GLN A 121 14.63 2.30 -7.81
CA GLN A 121 14.96 2.76 -6.46
C GLN A 121 14.67 4.25 -6.29
N GLU A 122 15.02 5.09 -7.29
CA GLU A 122 14.74 6.52 -7.23
C GLU A 122 13.23 6.83 -7.22
N LEU A 123 12.45 6.10 -8.02
CA LEU A 123 10.98 6.24 -8.03
C LEU A 123 10.38 5.77 -6.70
N ASP A 124 10.83 4.63 -6.17
CA ASP A 124 10.36 4.10 -4.89
C ASP A 124 10.67 5.08 -3.74
N ASP A 125 11.83 5.74 -3.76
CA ASP A 125 12.21 6.79 -2.80
C ASP A 125 11.28 8.02 -2.92
N VAL A 126 11.19 8.61 -4.11
CA VAL A 126 10.39 9.83 -4.34
C VAL A 126 8.93 9.61 -3.97
N TYR A 127 8.32 8.52 -4.47
CA TYR A 127 6.93 8.22 -4.16
C TYR A 127 6.72 7.76 -2.72
N GLY A 128 7.72 7.13 -2.10
CA GLY A 128 7.71 6.83 -0.66
C GLY A 128 7.58 8.10 0.18
N ARG A 129 8.42 9.12 -0.11
CA ARG A 129 8.40 10.42 0.58
C ARG A 129 7.10 11.19 0.35
N VAL A 130 6.61 11.24 -0.88
CA VAL A 130 5.33 11.89 -1.19
C VAL A 130 4.17 11.20 -0.47
N LYS A 131 4.07 9.87 -0.54
CA LYS A 131 3.03 9.09 0.15
C LYS A 131 3.09 9.27 1.67
N PHE A 132 4.30 9.30 2.24
CA PHE A 132 4.49 9.55 3.67
C PHE A 132 3.92 10.92 4.07
N TRP A 133 4.27 11.97 3.33
CA TRP A 133 3.76 13.32 3.56
C TRP A 133 2.24 13.42 3.41
N GLU A 134 1.66 12.78 2.38
CA GLU A 134 0.20 12.73 2.20
C GLU A 134 -0.53 12.03 3.36
N THR A 135 0.18 11.14 4.07
CA THR A 135 -0.39 10.37 5.19
C THR A 135 -0.23 11.08 6.54
N HIS A 136 0.94 11.70 6.80
CA HIS A 136 1.29 12.23 8.13
C HIS A 136 1.38 13.77 8.19
N GLY A 137 1.47 14.42 7.02
CA GLY A 137 1.56 15.88 6.91
C GLY A 137 2.91 16.51 7.16
N TYR A 138 3.97 15.71 7.26
CA TYR A 138 5.36 16.17 7.30
C TYR A 138 6.26 15.25 6.47
N LEU A 139 7.43 15.76 6.08
CA LEU A 139 8.42 14.97 5.35
C LEU A 139 9.31 14.21 6.33
N PRO A 140 9.66 12.94 6.02
CA PRO A 140 10.56 12.18 6.85
C PRO A 140 12.00 12.70 6.70
N GLU A 141 12.77 12.69 7.79
CA GLU A 141 14.17 13.12 7.82
C GLU A 141 15.05 12.29 6.88
N THR A 142 14.68 11.02 6.66
CA THR A 142 15.39 10.11 5.77
C THR A 142 14.43 9.35 4.85
N SER A 143 14.91 9.04 3.65
CA SER A 143 14.23 8.21 2.66
C SER A 143 13.82 6.83 3.20
N GLU A 144 14.63 6.23 4.06
CA GLU A 144 14.35 4.92 4.66
C GLU A 144 13.13 4.94 5.59
N ALA A 145 12.92 6.06 6.30
CA ALA A 145 11.73 6.26 7.12
C ALA A 145 10.46 6.46 6.26
N ALA A 146 10.59 6.99 5.05
CA ALA A 146 9.48 7.19 4.11
C ALA A 146 8.91 5.88 3.53
N VAL A 147 9.79 4.93 3.22
CA VAL A 147 9.44 3.65 2.57
C VAL A 147 8.81 2.67 3.56
N GLN A 148 8.95 2.90 4.86
CA GLN A 148 8.56 1.97 5.90
C GLN A 148 7.32 2.45 6.65
N SER A 149 6.19 2.61 5.96
CA SER A 149 4.92 2.69 6.66
C SER A 149 4.74 1.42 7.50
N VAL A 150 4.19 1.52 8.71
CA VAL A 150 3.95 0.35 9.58
C VAL A 150 3.16 -0.73 8.83
N ALA A 151 2.22 -0.32 7.97
CA ALA A 151 1.48 -1.22 7.10
C ALA A 151 2.38 -1.98 6.10
N ASP A 152 3.32 -1.29 5.46
CA ASP A 152 4.26 -1.90 4.50
C ASP A 152 5.28 -2.82 5.22
N LEU A 153 5.73 -2.44 6.42
CA LEU A 153 6.53 -3.30 7.29
C LEU A 153 5.79 -4.57 7.70
N VAL A 154 4.52 -4.44 8.11
CA VAL A 154 3.65 -5.56 8.47
C VAL A 154 3.40 -6.47 7.26
N LYS A 155 3.19 -5.90 6.07
CA LYS A 155 3.04 -6.66 4.82
C LYS A 155 4.32 -7.44 4.48
N ARG A 156 5.49 -6.82 4.62
CA ARG A 156 6.78 -7.50 4.41
C ARG A 156 7.02 -8.60 5.45
N ARG A 157 6.75 -8.33 6.73
CA ARG A 157 6.79 -9.32 7.82
C ARG A 157 5.93 -10.55 7.50
N ASN A 158 4.68 -10.34 7.07
CA ASN A 158 3.77 -11.43 6.73
C ASN A 158 4.27 -12.24 5.52
N THR A 159 4.86 -11.57 4.53
CA THR A 159 5.49 -12.23 3.38
C THR A 159 6.66 -13.11 3.81
N LEU A 160 7.55 -12.60 4.66
CA LEU A 160 8.69 -13.34 5.21
C LEU A 160 8.26 -14.55 6.03
N ARG A 161 7.24 -14.42 6.90
CA ARG A 161 6.67 -15.55 7.64
C ARG A 161 6.14 -16.64 6.70
N THR A 162 5.58 -16.24 5.56
CA THR A 162 5.10 -17.20 4.56
C THR A 162 6.26 -17.91 3.84
N TYR A 163 7.38 -17.23 3.58
CA TYR A 163 8.58 -17.86 3.00
C TYR A 163 9.31 -18.79 3.96
N LEU A 164 9.21 -18.54 5.27
CA LEU A 164 9.75 -19.41 6.32
C LEU A 164 8.86 -20.63 6.61
N THR A 165 7.70 -20.75 5.96
CA THR A 165 6.83 -21.93 6.13
C THR A 165 7.49 -23.15 5.47
N PRO A 166 7.55 -24.32 6.14
CA PRO A 166 8.29 -25.49 5.65
C PRO A 166 7.90 -25.96 4.24
N SER A 167 6.66 -25.69 3.82
CA SER A 167 6.12 -26.06 2.51
C SER A 167 6.66 -25.24 1.33
N ARG A 168 7.35 -24.11 1.56
CA ARG A 168 7.79 -23.20 0.49
C ARG A 168 9.27 -23.25 0.12
N GLY A 169 10.08 -24.08 0.79
CA GLY A 169 11.42 -24.49 0.35
C GLY A 169 12.40 -23.36 0.02
N GLY A 170 13.31 -23.04 0.95
CA GLY A 170 14.47 -22.19 0.70
C GLY A 170 15.77 -22.95 0.90
N THR A 171 16.87 -22.50 0.27
CA THR A 171 18.20 -22.97 0.68
C THR A 171 18.46 -22.56 2.14
N PRO A 172 19.22 -23.34 2.94
CA PRO A 172 19.49 -23.01 4.34
C PRO A 172 20.04 -21.59 4.55
N GLU A 173 20.82 -21.11 3.59
CA GLU A 173 21.38 -19.76 3.58
C GLU A 173 20.30 -18.68 3.39
N LYS A 174 19.35 -18.87 2.46
CA LYS A 174 18.22 -17.95 2.27
C LYS A 174 17.30 -17.93 3.49
N ILE A 175 17.09 -19.07 4.14
CA ILE A 175 16.29 -19.15 5.36
C ILE A 175 16.91 -18.29 6.47
N ARG A 176 18.24 -18.34 6.64
CA ARG A 176 18.94 -17.48 7.61
C ARG A 176 18.79 -16.00 7.29
N LEU A 177 18.91 -15.62 6.02
CA LEU A 177 18.72 -14.22 5.59
C LEU A 177 17.29 -13.73 5.86
N TRP A 178 16.26 -14.53 5.54
CA TRP A 178 14.87 -14.17 5.80
C TRP A 178 14.54 -14.10 7.29
N GLN A 179 15.17 -14.94 8.13
CA GLN A 179 15.02 -14.86 9.58
C GLN A 179 15.62 -13.57 10.15
N ALA A 180 16.83 -13.20 9.70
CA ALA A 180 17.45 -11.94 10.10
C ALA A 180 16.61 -10.74 9.68
N GLU A 181 16.16 -10.71 8.42
CA GLU A 181 15.28 -9.65 7.91
C GLU A 181 13.96 -9.58 8.69
N LEU A 182 13.34 -10.73 9.00
CA LEU A 182 12.10 -10.76 9.77
C LEU A 182 12.29 -10.12 11.16
N PHE A 183 13.38 -10.46 11.84
CA PHE A 183 13.71 -9.92 13.16
C PHE A 183 13.88 -8.39 13.12
N GLU A 184 14.61 -7.88 12.13
CA GLU A 184 14.79 -6.43 11.94
C GLU A 184 13.46 -5.72 11.72
N LYS A 185 12.59 -6.26 10.86
CA LYS A 185 11.28 -5.66 10.58
C LYS A 185 10.35 -5.69 11.80
N GLU A 186 10.39 -6.76 12.60
CA GLU A 186 9.61 -6.84 13.85
C GLU A 186 10.10 -5.83 14.90
N ALA A 187 11.42 -5.66 15.04
CA ALA A 187 12.00 -4.66 15.93
C ALA A 187 11.62 -3.23 15.51
N LEU A 188 11.62 -2.96 14.21
CA LEU A 188 11.32 -1.64 13.67
C LEU A 188 9.82 -1.30 13.75
N ILE A 189 8.93 -2.27 13.50
CA ILE A 189 7.49 -2.14 13.77
C ILE A 189 7.27 -1.78 15.24
N LYS A 190 7.90 -2.53 16.16
CA LYS A 190 7.75 -2.29 17.60
C LYS A 190 8.18 -0.87 17.98
N LYS A 191 9.34 -0.42 17.52
CA LYS A 191 9.86 0.93 17.78
C LYS A 191 8.92 2.02 17.27
N LEU A 192 8.39 1.88 16.05
CA LEU A 192 7.46 2.86 15.48
C LEU A 192 6.13 2.90 16.26
N THR A 193 5.59 1.74 16.64
CA THR A 193 4.34 1.69 17.44
C THR A 193 4.50 2.25 18.85
N GLU A 194 5.68 2.12 19.47
CA GLU A 194 5.97 2.68 20.79
C GLU A 194 6.10 4.22 20.75
N ASN A 195 6.65 4.77 19.66
CA ASN A 195 6.76 6.21 19.45
C ASN A 195 5.38 6.87 19.22
N ASP A 196 4.52 6.29 18.38
CA ASP A 196 3.16 6.82 18.15
C ASP A 196 2.33 6.88 19.46
N THR A 197 2.52 5.89 20.34
CA THR A 197 1.81 5.84 21.64
C THR A 197 2.31 6.89 22.63
N SER A 198 3.53 7.39 22.45
CA SER A 198 4.18 8.35 23.35
C SER A 198 3.85 9.80 23.01
N GLU A 199 3.52 10.11 21.75
CA GLU A 199 3.10 11.46 21.32
C GLU A 199 1.62 11.78 21.62
N THR A 200 0.84 10.78 22.03
CA THR A 200 -0.60 10.95 22.34
C THR A 200 -0.88 11.16 23.85
N ARG A 201 0.14 11.49 24.66
CA ARG A 201 0.01 11.75 26.10
C ARG A 201 0.42 13.18 26.46
#